data_AF-A0A1Y0MYT3-F1
#
_entry.id   AF-A0A1Y0MYT3-F1
#
_cell.length_a   1.000
_cell.length_b   1.000
_cell.length_c   1.000
_cell.angle_alpha   90.00
_cell.angle_beta   90.00
_cell.angle_gamma   90.00
#
_symmetry.space_group_name_H-M   'P 1'
#
loop_
_entity.id
_entity.type
_entity.pdbx_description
1 polymer ?
#
loop_
_entity_poly.entity_id
_entity_poly.type
_entity_poly.pdbx_seq_one_letter_code
_entity_poly.pdbx_strand_id
1 'polypeptide(L)' 'MIASNIFRWIGSLFTDLLFLPFNWLRTSVAHADFGWWISNTVNWLFLIVLLVLFAYWMSQSLKFKREGTEDKV' A
#
# COMPACT_ATOMS: atom_id res chain seq x y z
N MET A 1 13.00 -12.16 -36.50
CA MET A 1 11.86 -12.62 -35.65
C MET A 1 12.31 -13.19 -34.29
N ILE A 2 13.35 -12.63 -33.65
CA ILE A 2 13.81 -13.07 -32.31
C ILE A 2 13.35 -12.09 -31.21
N ALA A 3 13.36 -10.78 -31.50
CA ALA A 3 12.91 -9.75 -30.56
C ALA A 3 11.46 -9.97 -30.09
N SER A 4 10.54 -10.27 -31.02
CA SER A 4 9.14 -10.59 -30.69
C SER A 4 8.98 -11.82 -29.80
N ASN A 5 9.93 -12.77 -29.83
CA ASN A 5 9.91 -13.94 -28.96
C ASN A 5 10.33 -13.57 -27.53
N ILE A 6 11.40 -12.79 -27.36
CA ILE A 6 11.86 -12.34 -26.04
C ILE A 6 10.76 -11.53 -25.33
N PHE A 7 10.09 -10.62 -26.02
CA PHE A 7 8.98 -9.86 -25.44
C PHE A 7 7.76 -10.73 -25.08
N ARG A 8 7.47 -11.79 -25.84
CA ARG A 8 6.41 -12.76 -25.50
C ARG A 8 6.75 -13.55 -24.24
N TRP A 9 8.00 -14.00 -24.12
CA TRP A 9 8.49 -14.71 -22.92
C TRP A 9 8.49 -13.83 -21.68
N ILE A 10 8.91 -12.57 -21.82
CA ILE A 10 8.80 -11.59 -20.72
C ILE A 10 7.32 -11.40 -20.36
N GLY A 11 6.45 -11.23 -21.37
CA GLY A 11 5.00 -11.13 -21.16
C GLY A 11 4.46 -12.29 -20.32
N SER A 12 4.67 -13.53 -20.74
CA SER A 12 4.18 -14.72 -20.04
C SER A 12 4.82 -14.90 -18.66
N LEU A 13 6.11 -14.57 -18.49
CA LEU A 13 6.76 -14.58 -17.18
C LEU A 13 6.02 -13.67 -16.20
N PHE A 14 5.65 -12.47 -16.63
CA PHE A 14 4.92 -11.54 -15.76
C PHE A 14 3.45 -11.92 -15.59
N THR A 15 2.70 -12.17 -16.66
CA THR A 15 1.25 -12.38 -16.57
C THR A 15 0.86 -13.75 -16.02
N ASP A 16 1.59 -14.78 -16.40
CA ASP A 16 1.18 -16.17 -16.18
C ASP A 16 1.87 -16.76 -14.95
N LEU A 17 3.06 -16.26 -14.58
CA LEU A 17 3.79 -16.69 -13.40
C LEU A 17 3.81 -15.63 -12.28
N LEU A 18 4.45 -14.49 -12.50
CA LEU A 18 4.70 -13.52 -11.41
C LEU A 18 3.43 -12.83 -10.91
N PHE A 19 2.46 -12.59 -11.80
CA PHE A 19 1.19 -11.94 -11.46
C PHE A 19 0.07 -12.92 -11.12
N LEU A 20 0.34 -14.22 -11.09
CA LEU A 20 -0.64 -15.22 -10.69
C LEU A 20 -1.27 -14.89 -9.32
N PRO A 21 -0.51 -14.50 -8.27
CA PRO A 21 -1.10 -14.13 -6.97
C PRO A 21 -1.96 -12.87 -7.05
N PHE A 22 -1.53 -11.87 -7.83
CA PHE A 22 -2.28 -10.62 -8.00
C PHE A 22 -3.57 -10.83 -8.80
N ASN A 23 -3.53 -11.71 -9.81
CA ASN A 23 -4.71 -12.14 -10.54
C ASN A 23 -5.69 -12.86 -9.62
N TRP A 24 -5.22 -13.78 -8.77
CA TRP A 24 -6.06 -14.44 -7.78
C TRP A 24 -6.67 -13.46 -6.76
N LEU A 25 -5.87 -12.51 -6.26
CA LEU A 25 -6.32 -11.47 -5.33
C LEU A 25 -7.46 -10.63 -5.94
N ARG A 26 -7.34 -10.23 -7.21
CA ARG A 26 -8.34 -9.37 -7.86
C ARG A 26 -9.58 -10.13 -8.37
N THR A 27 -9.47 -11.39 -8.76
CA THR A 27 -10.59 -12.13 -9.38
C THR A 27 -11.32 -13.06 -8.41
N SER A 28 -10.61 -13.60 -7.42
CA SER A 28 -11.18 -14.55 -6.46
C SER A 28 -11.40 -13.88 -5.12
N VAL A 29 -10.32 -13.38 -4.49
CA VAL A 29 -10.40 -12.83 -3.13
C VAL A 29 -11.28 -11.59 -3.08
N ALA A 30 -11.12 -10.65 -4.01
CA ALA A 30 -11.90 -9.41 -4.03
C ALA A 30 -13.41 -9.63 -4.19
N HIS A 31 -13.82 -10.75 -4.81
CA HIS A 31 -15.22 -11.08 -5.08
C HIS A 31 -15.83 -12.06 -4.06
N ALA A 32 -15.04 -12.57 -3.11
CA ALA A 32 -15.54 -13.41 -2.02
C ALA A 32 -16.22 -12.56 -0.92
N ASP A 33 -16.87 -13.24 0.04
CA ASP A 33 -17.38 -12.58 1.24
C ASP A 33 -16.26 -11.85 1.99
N PHE A 34 -16.51 -10.61 2.38
CA PHE A 34 -15.51 -9.69 2.94
C PHE A 34 -14.30 -9.40 2.03
N GLY A 35 -14.36 -9.78 0.76
CA GLY A 35 -13.26 -9.70 -0.20
C GLY A 35 -12.69 -8.29 -0.37
N TRP A 36 -13.54 -7.27 -0.39
CA TRP A 36 -13.09 -5.88 -0.44
C TRP A 36 -12.20 -5.49 0.75
N TRP A 37 -12.55 -5.93 1.96
CA TRP A 37 -11.77 -5.65 3.17
C TRP A 37 -10.42 -6.37 3.12
N ILE A 38 -10.44 -7.65 2.78
CA ILE A 38 -9.24 -8.51 2.73
C ILE A 38 -8.28 -8.02 1.65
N SER A 39 -8.76 -7.74 0.44
CA SER A 39 -7.93 -7.24 -0.67
C SER A 39 -7.33 -5.86 -0.37
N ASN A 40 -7.91 -5.08 0.54
CA ASN A 40 -7.39 -3.78 0.97
C ASN A 40 -6.58 -3.84 2.28
N THR A 41 -6.27 -5.01 2.83
CA THR A 41 -5.58 -5.14 4.13
C THR A 41 -4.28 -4.32 4.19
N VAL A 42 -3.48 -4.32 3.12
CA VAL A 42 -2.24 -3.51 3.06
C VAL A 42 -2.52 -2.02 3.15
N ASN A 43 -3.60 -1.54 2.51
CA ASN A 43 -4.02 -0.14 2.59
C ASN A 43 -4.45 0.23 4.01
N TRP A 44 -5.19 -0.66 4.69
CA TRP A 44 -5.57 -0.49 6.08
C TRP A 44 -4.35 -0.41 7.00
N LEU A 45 -3.33 -1.24 6.78
CA LEU A 45 -2.08 -1.18 7.54
C LEU A 45 -1.38 0.17 7.36
N PHE A 46 -1.25 0.66 6.13
CA PHE A 46 -0.67 1.99 5.89
C PHE A 46 -1.49 3.11 6.52
N LEU A 47 -2.83 3.02 6.47
CA LEU A 47 -3.71 3.99 7.12
C LEU A 47 -3.51 4.01 8.64
N ILE A 48 -3.37 2.84 9.28
CA ILE A 48 -3.07 2.75 10.72
C ILE A 48 -1.73 3.41 11.03
N VAL A 49 -0.68 3.09 10.27
CA VAL A 49 0.65 3.70 10.46
C VAL A 49 0.57 5.22 10.33
N LEU A 50 -0.13 5.71 9.31
CA LEU A 50 -0.35 7.14 9.10
C LEU A 50 -1.04 7.78 10.30
N LEU A 51 -2.11 7.18 10.81
CA LEU A 51 -2.86 7.70 11.97
C LEU A 51 -2.00 7.75 13.24
N VAL A 52 -1.17 6.74 13.48
CA VAL A 52 -0.26 6.71 14.64
C VAL A 52 0.79 7.81 14.54
N LEU A 53 1.44 7.95 13.37
CA LEU A 53 2.43 9.01 13.14
C LEU A 53 1.80 10.39 13.23
N PHE A 54 0.59 10.55 12.69
CA PHE A 54 -0.16 11.81 12.77
C PHE A 54 -0.51 12.15 14.22
N ALA A 55 -1.03 11.19 15.00
CA ALA A 55 -1.33 11.40 16.41
C ALA A 55 -0.07 11.78 17.22
N TYR A 56 1.05 11.09 16.97
CA TYR A 56 2.34 11.43 17.57
C TYR A 56 2.76 12.86 17.22
N TRP A 57 2.72 13.23 15.93
CA TRP A 57 3.10 14.55 15.45
C TRP A 57 2.25 15.66 16.09
N MET A 58 0.93 15.48 16.11
CA MET A 58 0.01 16.45 16.71
C MET A 58 0.25 16.60 18.22
N SER A 59 0.56 15.51 18.93
CA SER A 59 0.92 15.56 20.34
C SER A 59 2.23 16.34 20.57
N GLN A 60 3.25 16.14 19.73
CA GLN A 60 4.51 16.88 19.84
C GLN A 60 4.31 18.37 19.53
N SER A 61 3.53 18.70 18.48
CA SER A 61 3.22 20.09 18.14
C SER A 61 2.50 20.80 19.30
N LEU A 62 1.51 20.16 19.93
CA LEU A 62 0.82 20.74 21.08
C LEU A 62 1.75 20.93 22.29
N LYS A 63 2.68 20.01 22.51
CA LYS A 63 3.68 20.10 23.58
C LYS A 63 4.56 21.34 23.38
N PHE A 64 5.15 21.53 22.20
CA PHE A 64 6.02 22.69 21.92
C PHE A 64 5.26 24.02 22.06
N LYS A 65 4.01 24.08 21.58
CA LYS A 65 3.15 25.25 21.77
C LYS A 65 2.95 25.62 23.24
N ARG A 66 2.80 24.62 24.12
CA ARG A 66 2.60 24.83 25.56
C ARG A 66 3.88 25.21 26.29
N GLU A 67 5.01 24.62 25.90
CA GLU A 67 6.31 24.88 26.51
C GLU A 67 6.93 26.21 26.04
N GLY A 68 6.38 26.82 24.98
CA GLY A 68 6.87 28.10 24.46
C GLY A 68 8.24 28.00 23.79
N THR A 69 8.70 26.78 23.49
CA THR A 69 9.96 26.47 22.81
C THR A 69 9.84 26.56 21.29
N GLU A 70 8.70 27.02 20.78
CA GLU A 70 8.55 27.34 19.36
C GLU A 70 9.49 28.49 19.02
N ASP A 71 10.30 28.30 17.97
CA ASP A 71 11.16 29.35 17.44
C ASP A 71 10.27 30.46 16.87
N LYS A 72 10.23 31.60 17.56
CA LYS A 72 9.42 32.75 17.18
C LYS A 72 10.33 33.69 16.40
N VAL A 73 10.34 33.52 15.08
CA VAL A 73 10.89 34.52 14.15
C VAL A 73 9.89 35.67 14.02
#